data_AF-A0A7C4WSL0-F1
#
_entry.id   AF-A0A7C4WSL0-F1
#
_cell.length_a   1.000
_cell.length_b   1.000
_cell.length_c   1.000
_cell.angle_alpha   90.00
_cell.angle_beta   90.00
_cell.angle_gamma   90.00
#
_symmetry.space_group_name_H-M   'P 1'
#
loop_
_entity.id
_entity.type
_entity.pdbx_description
1 polymer ?
#
loop_
_entity_poly.entity_id
_entity_poly.type
_entity_poly.pdbx_seq_one_letter_code
_entity_poly.pdbx_strand_id
1 'polypeptide(L)' 'MVKVKCPICGGELNIPEDSLPGELFEHEECGAHLELAINEGKFELKLAEEIAEDWGQ' A
#
# COMPACT_ATOMS: atom_id res chain seq x y z
N MET A 1 12.53 -4.80 7.90
CA MET A 1 11.12 -5.04 7.44
C MET A 1 10.15 -4.68 8.56
N VAL A 2 9.03 -4.04 8.22
CA VAL A 2 7.96 -3.59 9.12
C VAL A 2 6.67 -4.31 8.75
N LYS A 3 5.94 -4.81 9.76
CA LYS A 3 4.62 -5.42 9.55
C LYS A 3 3.54 -4.34 9.56
N VAL A 4 2.75 -4.27 8.49
CA VAL A 4 1.64 -3.32 8.35
C VAL A 4 0.37 -4.08 8.01
N LYS A 5 -0.75 -3.68 8.62
CA LYS A 5 -2.03 -4.35 8.43
C LYS A 5 -2.67 -3.90 7.12
N CYS A 6 -3.10 -4.85 6.30
CA CYS A 6 -3.92 -4.60 5.12
C CYS A 6 -5.26 -3.97 5.53
N PRO A 7 -5.63 -2.79 5.01
CA PRO A 7 -6.91 -2.17 5.32
C PRO A 7 -8.11 -2.89 4.70
N ILE A 8 -7.89 -3.82 3.76
CA ILE A 8 -8.94 -4.50 2.98
C ILE A 8 -9.39 -5.80 3.63
N CYS A 9 -8.46 -6.71 3.90
CA CYS A 9 -8.77 -8.02 4.50
C CYS A 9 -8.27 -8.18 5.94
N GLY A 10 -7.44 -7.25 6.43
CA GLY A 10 -6.85 -7.33 7.77
C GLY A 10 -5.63 -8.23 7.90
N GLY A 11 -5.13 -8.83 6.82
CA GLY A 11 -3.86 -9.57 6.78
C GLY A 11 -2.63 -8.67 7.05
N GLU A 12 -1.45 -9.28 7.23
CA GLU A 12 -0.20 -8.54 7.49
C GLU A 12 0.71 -8.54 6.26
N LEU A 13 1.19 -7.37 5.84
CA LEU A 13 2.23 -7.22 4.82
C LEU A 13 3.57 -6.90 5.46
N ASN A 14 4.64 -7.49 4.92
CA ASN A 14 6.02 -7.16 5.29
C ASN A 14 6.55 -6.10 4.33
N ILE A 15 6.69 -4.87 4.81
CA ILE A 15 7.19 -3.73 4.03
C ILE A 15 8.68 -3.51 4.34
N PRO A 16 9.56 -3.29 3.35
CA PRO A 16 10.94 -2.88 3.59
C PRO A 16 11.02 -1.59 4.44
N GLU A 17 12.04 -1.47 5.29
CA GLU A 17 12.17 -0.28 6.15
C GLU A 17 12.72 0.94 5.40
N ASP A 18 13.39 0.72 4.27
CA ASP A 18 13.86 1.73 3.33
C ASP A 18 12.77 2.19 2.35
N SER A 19 11.55 1.65 2.47
CA SER A 19 10.45 2.03 1.60
C SER A 19 10.00 3.47 1.79
N LEU A 20 9.60 4.09 0.68
CA LEU A 20 9.23 5.49 0.56
C LEU A 20 7.70 5.64 0.45
N PRO A 21 7.12 6.74 0.96
CA PRO A 21 5.71 7.01 0.78
C PRO A 21 5.36 7.13 -0.71
N GLY A 22 4.24 6.54 -1.12
CA GLY A 22 3.81 6.43 -2.52
C GLY A 22 4.23 5.13 -3.21
N GLU A 23 5.06 4.30 -2.59
CA GLU A 23 5.38 2.97 -3.14
C GLU A 23 4.15 2.05 -3.15
N LEU A 24 4.02 1.26 -4.22
CA LEU A 24 2.90 0.35 -4.45
C LEU A 24 3.27 -1.09 -4.08
N PHE A 25 2.39 -1.76 -3.36
CA PHE A 25 2.51 -3.15 -2.93
C PHE A 25 1.23 -3.91 -3.27
N GLU A 26 1.37 -5.10 -3.83
CA GLU A 26 0.25 -6.03 -3.99
C GLU A 26 0.16 -6.93 -2.74
N HIS A 27 -1.06 -7.11 -2.22
CA HIS A 27 -1.30 -8.07 -1.16
C HIS A 27 -1.71 -9.43 -1.73
N GLU A 28 -0.80 -10.42 -1.67
CA GLU A 28 -1.02 -11.75 -2.26
C GLU A 28 -2.26 -12.48 -1.70
N GLU A 29 -2.68 -12.23 -0.46
CA GLU A 29 -3.84 -12.91 0.13
C GLU A 29 -5.19 -12.41 -0.42
N CYS A 30 -5.33 -11.11 -0.69
CA CYS A 30 -6.60 -10.53 -1.11
C CYS A 30 -6.58 -9.84 -2.49
N GLY A 31 -5.43 -9.81 -3.15
CA GLY A 31 -5.22 -9.18 -4.46
C GLY A 31 -5.36 -7.66 -4.46
N ALA A 32 -5.30 -7.01 -3.30
CA ALA A 32 -5.43 -5.55 -3.22
C ALA A 32 -4.12 -4.88 -3.61
N HIS A 33 -4.20 -3.86 -4.47
CA HIS A 33 -3.11 -2.94 -4.72
C HIS A 33 -3.14 -1.84 -3.66
N LEU A 34 -2.04 -1.68 -2.94
CA LEU A 34 -1.93 -0.80 -1.79
C LEU A 34 -0.79 0.18 -1.97
N GLU A 35 -0.99 1.43 -1.55
CA GLU A 35 0.03 2.46 -1.50
C GLU A 35 0.54 2.63 -0.06
N LEU A 36 1.86 2.71 0.10
CA LEU A 36 2.49 3.04 1.37
C LEU A 36 2.32 4.53 1.70
N ALA A 37 1.75 4.81 2.87
CA ALA A 37 1.76 6.13 3.48
C ALA A 37 2.63 6.10 4.75
N ILE A 38 3.36 7.19 5.00
CA ILE A 38 4.11 7.37 6.24
C ILE A 38 3.54 8.57 6.97
N ASN A 39 2.97 8.35 8.15
CA ASN A 39 2.34 9.38 8.97
C ASN A 39 3.05 9.45 10.32
N GLU A 40 3.63 10.60 10.67
CA GLU A 40 4.43 10.78 11.89
C GLU A 40 5.50 9.69 12.09
N GLY A 41 6.08 9.18 10.99
CA GLY A 41 7.09 8.12 11.00
C GLY A 41 6.53 6.68 11.11
N LYS A 42 5.20 6.52 11.10
CA LYS A 42 4.53 5.22 11.13
C LYS A 42 4.10 4.80 9.73
N PHE A 43 4.36 3.55 9.39
CA PHE A 43 3.96 2.94 8.13
C PHE A 43 2.48 2.58 8.17
N GLU A 44 1.73 3.01 7.16
CA GLU A 44 0.31 2.76 6.96
C GLU A 44 0.07 2.38 5.49
N LEU A 45 -0.94 1.57 5.23
CA LEU A 45 -1.33 1.19 3.86
C LEU A 45 -2.68 1.78 3.52
N LYS A 46 -2.81 2.27 2.28
CA LYS A 46 -4.06 2.75 1.70
C LYS A 46 -4.35 1.97 0.43
N LEU A 47 -5.61 1.91 -0.01
CA LEU A 47 -5.91 1.36 -1.33
C LEU A 47 -5.23 2.27 -2.37
N ALA A 48 -4.44 1.69 -3.27
CA ALA A 48 -3.86 2.43 -4.37
C ALA A 48 -5.00 2.94 -5.25
N GLU A 49 -4.90 4.18 -5.73
CA GLU A 49 -5.84 4.68 -6.72
C GLU A 49 -5.69 3.84 -7.99
N GLU A 50 -6.74 3.12 -8.37
CA GLU A 50 -6.83 2.61 -9.74
C GLU A 50 -6.81 3.85 -10.63
N ILE A 51 -5.83 3.93 -11.52
CA ILE A 51 -5.80 5.06 -12.41
C ILE A 51 -7.08 4.98 -13.24
N ALA A 52 -8.04 5.87 -12.95
CA ALA A 52 -9.21 6.05 -13.78
C ALA A 52 -8.70 6.20 -15.21
N GLU A 53 -9.30 5.46 -16.14
CA GLU A 53 -8.96 5.40 -17.56
C GLU A 53 -9.18 6.76 -18.28
N ASP A 54 -8.53 7.81 -17.80
CA ASP A 54 -8.50 9.15 -18.36
C ASP A 54 -7.04 9.58 -18.58
N TRP A 55 -6.17 8.62 -18.91
CA TRP A 55 -4.94 8.91 -19.65
C TRP A 55 -5.33 9.28 -21.09
N GLY A 56 -5.84 10.49 -21.30
CA GLY A 56 -5.94 11.10 -22.62
C GLY A 56 -7.31 11.64 -22.99
N GLN A 57 -7.42 12.98 -22.95
CA GLN A 57 -7.91 13.72 -24.11
C GLN A 57 -6.77 14.50 -24.74
#